data_AF-A0A024VQJ2-F1
#
_entry.id   AF-A0A024VQJ2-F1
#
_cell.length_a   1.000
_cell.length_b   1.000
_cell.length_c   1.000
_cell.angle_alpha   90.00
_cell.angle_beta   90.00
_cell.angle_gamma   90.00
#
_symmetry.space_group_name_H-M   'P 1'
#
loop_
_entity.id
_entity.type
_entity.pdbx_description
1 polymer ?
#
loop_
_entity_poly.entity_id
_entity_poly.type
_entity_poly.pdbx_seq_one_letter_code
_entity_poly.pdbx_strand_id
1 'polypeptide(L)'
;MIPKNKLSDICTTLTLEKAKEDIEKECKLVEKKKQKHDDEKDEGLIVDGNEENNVGENSDEEEIRKWREKRLMEFKKKRELKRDGVYTEVCEKDFLPCVLKNNNVVCHFYDNSFKRCDILHSHLIKLANKHLATKFIK
;
A
#
# COMPACT_ATOMS: atom_id res chain seq x y z
N MET A 1 -26.05 -10.12 14.26
CA MET A 1 -25.61 -10.94 13.11
C MET A 1 -25.56 -10.05 11.88
N ILE A 2 -24.46 -10.03 11.14
CA ILE A 2 -24.36 -9.30 9.87
C ILE A 2 -24.92 -10.22 8.78
N PRO A 3 -25.87 -9.80 7.94
CA PRO A 3 -26.37 -10.63 6.85
C PRO A 3 -25.25 -10.89 5.84
N LYS A 4 -24.95 -12.17 5.59
CA LYS A 4 -23.97 -12.55 4.56
C LYS A 4 -24.59 -12.34 3.19
N ASN A 5 -23.99 -11.46 2.40
CA ASN A 5 -24.44 -11.21 1.03
C ASN A 5 -23.84 -12.29 0.13
N LYS A 6 -24.66 -12.93 -0.72
CA LYS A 6 -24.19 -14.00 -1.63
C LYS A 6 -22.95 -13.59 -2.45
N LEU A 7 -22.84 -12.31 -2.80
CA LEU A 7 -21.70 -11.74 -3.52
C LEU A 7 -20.39 -11.69 -2.69
N SER A 8 -20.47 -11.46 -1.37
CA SER A 8 -19.27 -11.50 -0.52
C SER A 8 -18.75 -12.93 -0.38
N ASP A 9 -19.65 -13.90 -0.24
CA ASP A 9 -19.28 -15.31 -0.12
C ASP A 9 -18.57 -15.80 -1.40
N ILE A 10 -19.12 -15.50 -2.59
CA ILE A 10 -18.50 -15.80 -3.90
C ILE A 10 -17.11 -15.15 -4.05
N CYS A 11 -16.96 -13.90 -3.60
CA CYS A 11 -15.67 -13.20 -3.65
C CYS A 11 -14.63 -13.88 -2.72
N THR A 12 -15.05 -14.27 -1.51
CA THR A 12 -14.16 -14.97 -0.56
C THR A 12 -13.76 -16.36 -1.06
N THR A 13 -14.67 -17.15 -1.65
CA THR A 13 -14.33 -18.46 -2.21
C THR A 13 -13.33 -18.33 -3.35
N LEU A 14 -13.56 -17.42 -4.30
CA LEU A 14 -12.66 -17.18 -5.43
C LEU A 14 -11.26 -16.74 -4.97
N THR A 15 -11.18 -15.91 -3.92
CA THR A 15 -9.91 -15.44 -3.36
C THR A 15 -9.14 -16.56 -2.64
N LEU A 16 -9.84 -17.42 -1.90
CA LEU A 16 -9.25 -18.58 -1.22
C LEU A 16 -8.79 -19.65 -2.21
N GLU A 17 -9.57 -19.89 -3.27
CA GLU A 17 -9.23 -20.81 -4.36
C GLU A 17 -7.98 -20.34 -5.10
N LYS A 18 -7.92 -19.05 -5.45
CA LYS A 18 -6.72 -18.42 -6.05
C LYS A 18 -5.49 -18.56 -5.16
N ALA A 19 -5.62 -18.26 -3.86
CA ALA A 19 -4.52 -18.38 -2.91
C ALA A 19 -4.03 -19.83 -2.77
N LYS A 20 -4.94 -20.81 -2.78
CA LYS A 20 -4.59 -22.24 -2.76
C LYS A 20 -3.83 -22.65 -4.01
N GLU A 21 -4.29 -22.25 -5.19
CA GLU A 21 -3.57 -22.53 -6.45
C GLU A 21 -2.15 -21.96 -6.44
N ASP A 22 -1.96 -20.75 -5.93
CA ASP A 22 -0.67 -20.06 -5.96
C ASP A 22 0.32 -20.70 -4.98
N ILE A 23 -0.14 -21.07 -3.77
CA ILE A 23 0.64 -21.89 -2.81
C ILE A 23 1.02 -23.25 -3.44
N GLU A 24 0.09 -23.92 -4.12
CA GLU A 24 0.35 -25.23 -4.74
C GLU A 24 1.35 -25.14 -5.91
N LYS A 25 1.35 -24.04 -6.66
CA LYS A 25 2.37 -23.73 -7.69
C LYS A 25 3.74 -23.51 -7.05
N GLU A 26 3.81 -22.75 -5.96
CA GLU A 26 5.06 -22.50 -5.23
C GLU A 26 5.66 -23.80 -4.65
N CYS A 27 4.86 -24.65 -4.00
CA CYS A 27 5.32 -25.97 -3.53
C CYS A 27 5.89 -26.84 -4.67
N LYS A 28 5.21 -26.92 -5.81
CA LYS A 28 5.69 -27.68 -6.99
C LYS A 28 6.98 -27.11 -7.60
N LEU A 29 7.25 -25.82 -7.45
CA LEU A 29 8.50 -25.20 -7.87
C LEU A 29 9.65 -25.53 -6.90
N VAL A 30 9.37 -25.56 -5.59
CA VAL A 30 10.34 -25.99 -4.56
C VAL A 30 10.71 -27.47 -4.72
N GLU A 31 9.74 -28.35 -4.96
CA GLU A 31 9.98 -29.79 -5.21
C GLU A 31 10.86 -30.01 -6.45
N LYS A 32 10.61 -29.28 -7.54
CA LYS A 32 11.42 -29.33 -8.77
C LYS A 32 12.84 -28.77 -8.58
N LYS A 33 13.05 -27.80 -7.70
CA LYS A 33 14.40 -27.34 -7.32
C LYS A 33 15.13 -28.43 -6.52
N LYS A 34 14.42 -29.15 -5.64
CA LYS A 34 15.01 -30.20 -4.80
C LYS A 34 15.51 -31.40 -5.61
N GLN A 35 14.74 -31.87 -6.59
CA GLN A 35 15.16 -32.97 -7.48
C GLN A 35 16.44 -32.66 -8.28
N LYS A 36 16.73 -31.39 -8.60
CA LYS A 36 17.97 -31.01 -9.31
C LYS A 36 19.23 -31.01 -8.44
N HIS A 37 19.10 -31.14 -7.12
CA HIS A 37 20.23 -31.07 -6.18
C HIS A 37 20.76 -32.47 -5.81
N ASP A 38 20.05 -33.54 -6.16
CA ASP A 38 20.42 -34.91 -5.80
C ASP A 38 21.25 -35.63 -6.90
N ASP A 39 21.37 -35.05 -8.11
CA ASP A 39 22.07 -35.65 -9.27
C ASP A 39 23.58 -35.32 -9.36
N GLU A 40 24.10 -34.34 -8.60
CA GLU A 40 25.52 -33.90 -8.65
C GLU A 40 26.33 -34.34 -7.40
N LYS A 41 26.30 -35.64 -7.06
CA LYS A 41 27.16 -36.23 -6.02
C LYS A 41 27.71 -37.61 -6.38
N ASP A 42 28.78 -37.62 -7.17
CA ASP A 42 29.75 -38.72 -7.12
C ASP A 42 31.19 -38.20 -7.41
N GLU A 43 32.17 -38.97 -6.95
CA GLU A 43 33.64 -38.83 -7.07
C GLU A 43 34.38 -37.70 -6.32
N GLY A 44 35.29 -38.10 -5.41
CA GLY A 44 36.65 -37.50 -5.37
C GLY A 44 37.17 -36.87 -4.06
N LEU A 45 38.38 -37.24 -3.64
CA LEU A 45 39.01 -36.96 -2.34
C LEU A 45 40.49 -36.56 -2.52
N ILE A 46 41.17 -35.71 -1.74
CA ILE A 46 40.86 -34.87 -0.53
C ILE A 46 41.81 -33.64 -0.51
N VAL A 47 41.72 -32.80 0.54
CA VAL A 47 42.77 -31.94 1.18
C VAL A 47 42.65 -30.41 1.00
N ASP A 48 42.65 -29.74 2.17
CA ASP A 48 42.98 -28.35 2.55
C ASP A 48 42.47 -27.12 1.76
N GLY A 49 41.82 -26.22 2.49
CA GLY A 49 41.60 -24.82 2.11
C GLY A 49 40.28 -24.26 2.64
N ASN A 50 40.32 -23.03 3.16
CA ASN A 50 39.11 -22.29 3.51
C ASN A 50 38.31 -21.90 2.24
N GLU A 51 37.07 -21.44 2.49
CA GLU A 51 36.18 -20.67 1.60
C GLU A 51 35.03 -21.45 0.92
N GLU A 52 34.00 -20.68 0.57
CA GLU A 52 32.82 -21.04 -0.23
C GLU A 52 31.77 -22.03 0.36
N ASN A 53 30.97 -21.51 1.30
CA ASN A 53 29.56 -21.94 1.48
C ASN A 53 28.65 -20.71 1.63
N ASN A 54 28.45 -19.94 0.55
CA ASN A 54 27.53 -18.79 0.58
C ASN A 54 26.88 -18.46 -0.80
N VAL A 55 26.20 -19.46 -1.38
CA VAL A 55 25.44 -19.30 -2.64
C VAL A 55 23.92 -19.50 -2.44
N GLY A 56 23.49 -20.05 -1.30
CA GLY A 56 22.07 -20.32 -1.01
C GLY A 56 21.30 -19.18 -0.33
N GLU A 57 21.84 -18.55 0.71
CA GLU A 57 21.08 -17.65 1.59
C GLU A 57 20.86 -16.23 1.03
N ASN A 58 21.74 -15.78 0.11
CA ASN A 58 21.67 -14.43 -0.44
C ASN A 58 20.41 -14.19 -1.30
N SER A 59 19.91 -15.22 -2.01
CA SER A 59 18.76 -15.09 -2.91
C SER A 59 17.47 -14.77 -2.13
N ASP A 60 17.21 -15.51 -1.06
CA ASP A 60 15.99 -15.37 -0.27
C ASP A 60 15.98 -14.05 0.52
N GLU A 61 17.14 -13.62 1.04
CA GLU A 61 17.27 -12.28 1.64
C GLU A 61 17.01 -11.15 0.62
N GLU A 62 17.51 -11.26 -0.62
CA GLU A 62 17.33 -10.25 -1.64
C GLU A 62 15.87 -10.17 -2.09
N GLU A 63 15.18 -11.31 -2.23
CA GLU A 63 13.74 -11.36 -2.48
C GLU A 63 12.94 -10.72 -1.34
N ILE A 64 13.24 -11.05 -0.08
CA ILE A 64 12.59 -10.45 1.11
C ILE A 64 12.79 -8.92 1.13
N ARG A 65 13.98 -8.42 0.78
CA ARG A 65 14.25 -6.98 0.65
C ARG A 65 13.39 -6.34 -0.44
N LYS A 66 13.31 -6.93 -1.63
CA LYS A 66 12.46 -6.46 -2.75
C LYS A 66 10.97 -6.41 -2.36
N TRP A 67 10.48 -7.41 -1.63
CA TRP A 67 9.09 -7.42 -1.11
C TRP A 67 8.81 -6.31 -0.09
N ARG A 68 9.76 -6.02 0.81
CA ARG A 68 9.65 -4.89 1.77
C ARG A 68 9.64 -3.55 1.05
N GLU A 69 10.55 -3.36 0.10
CA GLU A 69 10.66 -2.13 -0.69
C GLU A 69 9.41 -1.88 -1.55
N LYS A 70 8.89 -2.91 -2.22
CA LYS A 70 7.64 -2.84 -2.99
C LYS A 70 6.46 -2.40 -2.11
N ARG A 71 6.28 -3.00 -0.92
CA ARG A 71 5.26 -2.58 0.06
C ARG A 71 5.43 -1.12 0.48
N LEU A 72 6.66 -0.68 0.76
CA LEU A 72 6.95 0.70 1.14
C LEU A 72 6.66 1.69 -0.01
N MET A 73 7.00 1.32 -1.24
CA MET A 73 6.73 2.12 -2.45
C MET A 73 5.22 2.22 -2.72
N GLU A 74 4.45 1.13 -2.58
CA GLU A 74 2.99 1.15 -2.70
C GLU A 74 2.34 2.05 -1.63
N PHE A 75 2.82 2.01 -0.39
CA PHE A 75 2.36 2.91 0.68
C PHE A 75 2.70 4.39 0.41
N LYS A 76 3.91 4.68 -0.11
CA LYS A 76 4.30 6.04 -0.51
C LYS A 76 3.43 6.53 -1.68
N LYS A 77 3.28 5.74 -2.75
CA LYS A 77 2.48 6.09 -3.93
C LYS A 77 1.01 6.35 -3.59
N LYS A 78 0.42 5.57 -2.68
CA LYS A 78 -0.94 5.82 -2.15
C LYS A 78 -1.07 7.13 -1.36
N ARG A 79 -0.02 7.58 -0.68
CA ARG A 79 0.02 8.90 -0.01
C ARG A 79 0.20 10.04 -1.00
N GLU A 80 1.06 9.88 -2.01
CA GLU A 80 1.36 10.93 -2.98
C GLU A 80 0.22 11.26 -3.94
N LEU A 81 -0.69 10.31 -4.20
CA LEU A 81 -1.83 10.53 -5.09
C LEU A 81 -2.92 11.44 -4.50
N LYS A 82 -2.93 11.66 -3.17
CA LYS A 82 -3.82 12.60 -2.49
C LYS A 82 -3.10 13.92 -2.24
N ARG A 83 -3.16 14.83 -3.22
CA ARG A 83 -2.73 16.23 -3.10
C ARG A 83 -3.95 17.16 -3.21
N ASP A 84 -4.83 17.06 -2.23
CA ASP A 84 -6.05 17.87 -2.11
C ASP A 84 -5.84 19.16 -1.28
N GLY A 85 -4.59 19.50 -0.97
CA GLY A 85 -4.16 20.63 -0.13
C GLY A 85 -4.36 22.02 -0.73
N VAL A 86 -5.42 22.23 -1.50
CA VAL A 86 -5.85 23.53 -2.04
C VAL A 86 -7.08 24.00 -1.29
N TYR A 87 -7.06 25.26 -0.84
CA TYR A 87 -8.20 25.90 -0.20
C TYR A 87 -9.21 26.35 -1.27
N THR A 88 -10.36 25.70 -1.36
CA THR A 88 -11.33 25.87 -2.47
C THR A 88 -12.68 26.40 -1.96
N GLU A 89 -13.30 27.31 -2.72
CA GLU A 89 -14.68 27.79 -2.48
C GLU A 89 -15.69 26.78 -3.04
N VAL A 90 -16.68 26.38 -2.24
CA VAL A 90 -17.63 25.32 -2.63
C VAL A 90 -19.07 25.80 -2.45
N CYS A 91 -19.87 25.71 -3.52
CA CYS A 91 -21.30 26.00 -3.46
C CYS A 91 -22.02 24.99 -2.54
N GLU A 92 -23.08 25.43 -1.86
CA GLU A 92 -23.87 24.61 -0.91
C GLU A 92 -24.29 23.23 -1.48
N LYS A 93 -24.66 23.19 -2.76
CA LYS A 93 -25.06 21.96 -3.46
C LYS A 93 -23.94 20.93 -3.59
N ASP A 94 -22.69 21.39 -3.68
CA ASP A 94 -21.49 20.57 -3.86
C ASP A 94 -20.78 20.23 -2.53
N PHE A 95 -21.19 20.85 -1.43
CA PHE A 95 -20.67 20.61 -0.08
C PHE A 95 -20.84 19.15 0.34
N LEU A 96 -22.05 18.60 0.29
CA LEU A 96 -22.33 17.22 0.70
C LEU A 96 -21.54 16.19 -0.14
N PRO A 97 -21.54 16.25 -1.49
CA PRO A 97 -20.64 15.42 -2.31
C PRO A 97 -19.16 15.54 -1.94
N CYS A 98 -18.65 16.74 -1.66
CA CYS A 98 -17.25 16.94 -1.25
C CYS A 98 -16.92 16.31 0.10
N VAL A 99 -17.81 16.43 1.09
CA VAL A 99 -17.60 15.85 2.43
C VAL A 99 -17.70 14.32 2.38
N LEU A 100 -18.66 13.76 1.65
CA LEU A 100 -18.84 12.31 1.51
C LEU A 100 -17.70 11.61 0.75
N LYS A 101 -17.08 12.29 -0.22
CA LYS A 101 -15.99 11.73 -1.04
C LYS A 101 -14.64 11.65 -0.30
N ASN A 102 -14.42 12.49 0.71
CA ASN A 102 -13.12 12.71 1.32
C ASN A 102 -13.11 12.29 2.80
N ASN A 103 -12.15 11.46 3.22
CA ASN A 103 -12.04 11.00 4.60
C ASN A 103 -11.86 12.14 5.62
N ASN A 104 -11.11 13.17 5.24
CA ASN A 104 -10.75 14.30 6.09
C ASN A 104 -11.09 15.60 5.36
N VAL A 105 -12.02 16.39 5.91
CA VAL A 105 -12.42 17.70 5.36
C VAL A 105 -12.47 18.74 6.48
N VAL A 106 -11.96 19.93 6.21
CA VAL A 106 -12.08 21.11 7.07
C VAL A 106 -12.88 22.18 6.31
N CYS A 107 -14.04 22.55 6.84
CA CYS A 107 -14.90 23.59 6.27
C CYS A 107 -14.90 24.84 7.15
N HIS A 108 -14.69 26.01 6.56
CA HIS A 108 -14.84 27.29 7.24
C HIS A 108 -16.06 28.05 6.69
N PHE A 109 -17.16 28.02 7.43
CA PHE A 109 -18.27 28.94 7.21
C PHE A 109 -17.87 30.36 7.60
N TYR A 110 -18.06 31.32 6.70
CA TYR A 110 -17.65 32.72 6.85
C TYR A 110 -18.75 33.69 6.44
N ASP A 111 -18.59 34.95 6.86
CA ASP A 111 -19.40 36.09 6.44
C ASP A 111 -18.44 37.26 6.20
N ASN A 112 -18.58 37.94 5.06
CA ASN A 112 -17.75 39.07 4.63
C ASN A 112 -17.78 40.26 5.61
N SER A 113 -18.75 40.29 6.53
CA SER A 113 -18.88 41.29 7.58
C SER A 113 -17.77 41.22 8.65
N PHE A 114 -17.04 40.10 8.77
CA PHE A 114 -16.12 39.85 9.88
C PHE A 114 -14.66 39.67 9.44
N LYS A 115 -13.82 40.69 9.73
CA LYS A 115 -12.34 40.66 9.54
C LYS A 115 -11.61 39.48 10.21
N ARG A 116 -12.27 38.75 11.12
CA ARG A 116 -11.72 37.54 11.76
C ARG A 116 -11.69 36.35 10.79
N CYS A 117 -12.60 36.30 9.81
CA CYS A 117 -12.62 35.27 8.77
C CYS A 117 -11.40 35.39 7.85
N ASP A 118 -10.99 36.61 7.47
CA ASP A 118 -9.79 36.86 6.64
C ASP A 118 -8.49 36.32 7.29
N ILE A 119 -8.40 36.48 8.62
CA ILE A 119 -7.30 35.96 9.42
C ILE A 119 -7.33 34.42 9.38
N LEU A 120 -8.48 33.80 9.62
CA LEU A 120 -8.60 32.33 9.61
C LEU A 120 -8.32 31.75 8.22
N HIS A 121 -8.81 32.39 7.16
CA HIS A 121 -8.52 32.07 5.76
C HIS A 121 -6.99 32.02 5.50
N SER A 122 -6.27 33.04 5.96
CA SER A 122 -4.81 33.13 5.85
C SER A 122 -4.05 32.00 6.58
N HIS A 123 -4.62 31.46 7.68
CA HIS A 123 -4.07 30.31 8.38
C HIS A 123 -4.46 28.98 7.73
N LEU A 124 -5.69 28.85 7.23
CA LEU A 124 -6.17 27.64 6.57
C LEU A 124 -5.43 27.36 5.25
N ILE A 125 -5.07 28.39 4.47
CA ILE A 125 -4.20 28.24 3.29
C ILE A 125 -2.84 27.66 3.69
N LYS A 126 -2.22 28.16 4.76
CA LYS A 126 -0.92 27.66 5.26
C LYS A 126 -1.02 26.21 5.75
N LEU A 127 -2.15 25.83 6.36
CA LEU A 127 -2.43 24.45 6.77
C LEU A 127 -2.69 23.52 5.59
N ALA A 128 -3.41 23.97 4.56
CA ALA A 128 -3.70 23.19 3.36
C ALA A 128 -2.40 22.75 2.64
N ASN A 129 -1.45 23.67 2.49
CA ASN A 129 -0.12 23.36 1.93
C ASN A 129 0.66 22.30 2.74
N LYS A 130 0.44 22.23 4.06
CA LYS A 130 1.11 21.26 4.95
C LYS A 130 0.37 19.91 5.02
N HIS A 131 -0.95 19.91 4.87
CA HIS A 131 -1.82 18.76 5.06
C HIS A 131 -2.48 18.32 3.75
N LEU A 132 -1.66 17.91 2.78
CA LEU A 132 -2.07 17.46 1.44
C LEU A 132 -3.15 16.36 1.41
N ALA A 133 -3.24 15.56 2.48
CA ALA A 133 -4.21 14.47 2.64
C ALA A 133 -5.60 14.91 3.18
N THR A 134 -5.78 16.20 3.49
CA THR A 134 -7.03 16.79 4.01
C THR A 134 -7.54 17.83 3.03
N LYS A 135 -8.83 17.78 2.70
CA LYS A 135 -9.51 18.77 1.87
C LYS A 135 -9.83 20.01 2.71
N PHE A 136 -9.49 21.20 2.24
CA PHE A 136 -9.88 22.45 2.89
C PHE A 136 -10.87 23.23 2.00
N ILE A 137 -12.01 23.61 2.57
CA ILE A 137 -13.09 24.30 1.86
C ILE A 137 -13.59 25.53 2.63
N LYS A 138 -14.11 26.50 1.89
CA LYS A 138 -14.89 27.65 2.39
C LYS A 138 -16.22 27.73 1.66
#